data_AF-A0A920U1G1-F1
#
_entry.id   AF-A0A920U1G1-F1
#
_cell.length_a   1.000
_cell.length_b   1.000
_cell.length_c   1.000
_cell.angle_alpha   90.00
_cell.angle_beta   90.00
_cell.angle_gamma   90.00
#
_symmetry.space_group_name_H-M   'P 1'
#
loop_
_entity.id
_entity.type
_entity.pdbx_description
1 polymer ?
#
loop_
_entity_poly.entity_id
_entity_poly.type
_entity_poly.pdbx_seq_one_letter_code
_entity_poly.pdbx_strand_id
1 'polypeptide(L)' 'MTFSITGVCDDSGMAGIAITTSSICVGSRCPWVRAGAGAVSTQNITDPTIGNEVLDLLANGNLLLPH' A
#
# COMPACT_ATOMS: atom_id res chain seq x y z
N MET A 1 -14.60 -0.43 -11.44
CA MET A 1 -13.56 -1.48 -11.62
C MET A 1 -12.22 -0.89 -11.20
N THR A 2 -11.41 -1.62 -10.45
CA THR A 2 -10.15 -1.12 -9.87
C THR A 2 -9.05 -2.16 -10.05
N PHE A 3 -7.86 -1.72 -10.48
CA PHE A 3 -6.66 -2.54 -10.58
C PHE A 3 -5.53 -1.86 -9.82
N SER A 4 -4.75 -2.61 -9.06
CA SER A 4 -3.55 -2.11 -8.39
C SER A 4 -2.43 -3.12 -8.41
N ILE A 5 -1.19 -2.63 -8.41
CA ILE A 5 0.04 -3.41 -8.23
C ILE A 5 0.91 -2.73 -7.18
N THR A 6 1.44 -3.53 -6.26
CA THR A 6 2.43 -3.11 -5.26
C THR A 6 3.77 -3.76 -5.62
N GLY A 7 4.86 -3.02 -5.50
CA GLY A 7 6.20 -3.53 -5.77
C GLY A 7 7.24 -2.93 -4.85
N VAL A 8 8.41 -3.59 -4.80
CA VAL A 8 9.60 -3.13 -4.10
C VAL A 8 10.74 -3.08 -5.12
N CYS A 9 11.57 -2.06 -5.05
CA CYS A 9 12.76 -1.94 -5.88
C CYS A 9 13.96 -2.51 -5.11
N ASP A 10 14.54 -3.61 -5.60
CA ASP A 10 15.64 -4.31 -4.91
C ASP A 10 16.91 -3.44 -4.78
N ASP A 11 17.19 -2.57 -5.75
CA ASP A 11 18.38 -1.70 -5.72
C ASP A 11 18.30 -0.61 -4.65
N SER A 12 17.10 -0.06 -4.43
CA SER A 12 16.90 1.10 -3.54
C SER A 12 16.16 0.77 -2.23
N GLY A 13 15.57 -0.42 -2.15
CA GLY A 13 14.65 -0.81 -1.07
C GLY A 13 13.32 -0.03 -1.05
N MET A 14 13.03 0.81 -2.05
CA MET A 14 11.80 1.61 -2.06
C MET A 14 10.58 0.77 -2.43
N ALA A 15 9.49 0.90 -1.67
CA ALA A 15 8.20 0.33 -1.98
C ALA A 15 7.27 1.35 -2.66
N GLY A 16 6.42 0.89 -3.58
CA GLY A 16 5.50 1.75 -4.33
C GLY A 16 4.23 1.04 -4.80
N ILE A 17 3.25 1.83 -5.26
CA ILE A 17 1.95 1.36 -5.74
C ILE A 17 1.58 2.08 -7.04
N ALA A 18 1.13 1.33 -8.03
CA ALA A 18 0.38 1.86 -9.16
C ALA A 18 -1.07 1.39 -9.09
N ILE A 19 -2.04 2.28 -9.32
CA ILE A 19 -3.47 2.00 -9.19
C ILE A 19 -4.28 2.76 -10.23
N THR A 20 -5.31 2.12 -10.78
CA THR A 20 -6.28 2.74 -11.69
C THR A 20 -7.70 2.28 -11.35
N THR A 21 -8.68 3.15 -11.59
CA THR A 21 -10.09 2.85 -11.38
C THR A 21 -10.98 3.74 -12.23
N SER A 22 -12.24 3.34 -12.38
CA SER A 22 -13.31 4.18 -12.95
C SER A 22 -13.87 5.21 -11.97
N SER A 23 -13.46 5.19 -10.69
CA SER A 23 -13.89 6.12 -9.63
C SER A 23 -12.94 7.33 -9.49
N ILE A 24 -13.47 8.48 -9.11
CA ILE A 24 -12.70 9.72 -8.97
C ILE A 24 -11.73 9.65 -7.77
N CYS A 25 -10.54 10.25 -7.89
CA CYS A 25 -9.59 10.48 -6.79
C CYS A 25 -9.12 9.21 -6.03
N VAL A 26 -8.88 8.09 -6.72
CA VAL A 26 -8.38 6.85 -6.07
C VAL A 26 -7.03 7.04 -5.39
N GLY A 27 -6.17 7.88 -5.97
CA GLY A 27 -4.82 8.15 -5.44
C GLY A 27 -4.81 8.74 -4.03
N SER A 28 -5.91 9.38 -3.62
CA SER A 28 -6.04 9.98 -2.27
C SER A 28 -6.60 9.02 -1.21
N ARG A 29 -7.07 7.84 -1.60
CA ARG A 29 -7.89 7.00 -0.72
C ARG A 29 -7.37 5.58 -0.56
N CYS A 30 -6.85 4.99 -1.63
CA CYS A 30 -6.47 3.58 -1.67
C CYS A 30 -4.97 3.33 -1.45
N PRO A 31 -4.04 4.03 -2.13
CA PRO A 31 -2.62 3.72 -1.99
C PRO A 31 -2.01 4.42 -0.78
N TRP A 32 -1.30 3.66 0.05
CA TRP A 32 -0.54 4.14 1.19
C TRP A 32 0.91 3.66 1.07
N VAL A 33 1.86 4.57 1.22
CA VAL A 33 3.29 4.28 1.14
C VAL A 33 4.02 5.01 2.26
N ARG A 34 4.99 4.35 2.89
CA ARG A 34 5.83 4.97 3.91
C ARG A 34 7.24 4.39 3.85
N ALA A 35 8.23 5.27 3.76
CA ALA A 35 9.64 4.90 3.75
C ALA A 35 10.00 4.06 4.99
N GLY A 36 10.76 2.99 4.78
CA GLY A 36 11.17 2.06 5.84
C GLY A 36 10.07 1.13 6.38
N ALA A 37 8.81 1.31 5.97
CA ALA A 37 7.70 0.44 6.37
C ALA A 37 7.19 -0.41 5.21
N GLY A 38 6.84 0.21 4.08
CA GLY A 38 6.34 -0.50 2.90
C GLY A 38 5.21 0.23 2.18
N ALA A 39 4.38 -0.55 1.49
CA ALA A 39 3.29 -0.07 0.64
C ALA A 39 2.05 -0.98 0.77
N VAL A 40 0.86 -0.40 0.93
CA VAL A 40 -0.41 -1.10 1.03
C VAL A 40 -1.51 -0.39 0.23
N SER A 41 -2.36 -1.17 -0.45
CA SER A 41 -3.57 -0.66 -1.11
C SER A 41 -4.81 -1.28 -0.48
N THR A 42 -5.79 -0.44 -0.12
CA THR A 42 -7.09 -0.90 0.41
C THR A 42 -8.12 -0.94 -0.73
N GLN A 43 -8.63 -2.12 -1.12
CA GLN A 43 -9.53 -2.23 -2.26
C GLN A 43 -10.61 -3.33 -2.15
N ASN A 44 -11.52 -3.29 -3.13
CA ASN A 44 -12.93 -3.68 -3.15
C ASN A 44 -13.87 -2.65 -2.48
N ILE A 45 -13.79 -2.46 -1.16
CA ILE A 45 -14.36 -1.30 -0.48
C ILE A 45 -13.19 -0.45 0.02
N THR A 46 -13.16 0.80 -0.38
CA THR A 46 -12.11 1.72 0.07
C THR A 46 -12.37 2.10 1.52
N ASP A 47 -11.44 1.73 2.40
CA ASP A 47 -11.41 2.19 3.79
C ASP A 47 -10.10 2.96 4.03
N PRO A 48 -10.12 4.30 3.99
CA PRO A 48 -8.91 5.09 4.23
C PRO A 48 -8.42 5.02 5.69
N THR A 49 -9.21 4.48 6.62
CA THR A 49 -8.85 4.51 8.05
C THR A 49 -7.77 3.48 8.41
N ILE A 50 -7.65 2.39 7.64
CA ILE A 50 -6.77 1.27 7.95
C ILE A 50 -5.36 1.40 7.34
N GLY A 51 -5.14 2.34 6.42
CA GLY A 51 -3.88 2.40 5.66
C GLY A 51 -2.65 2.65 6.52
N ASN A 52 -2.73 3.59 7.46
CA ASN A 52 -1.64 3.86 8.40
C ASN A 52 -1.43 2.72 9.40
N GLU A 53 -2.51 2.09 9.88
CA GLU A 53 -2.42 0.96 10.82
C GLU A 53 -1.67 -0.22 10.20
N VAL A 54 -1.96 -0.56 8.94
CA VAL A 54 -1.23 -1.62 8.23
C VAL A 54 0.25 -1.23 8.04
N LEU A 55 0.55 0.03 7.73
CA LEU A 55 1.94 0.50 7.65
C LEU A 55 2.67 0.43 8.99
N ASP A 56 1.99 0.68 10.11
CA ASP A 56 2.55 0.53 11.45
C ASP A 56 2.84 -0.96 11.76
N LEU A 57 1.95 -1.87 11.37
CA LEU A 57 2.18 -3.31 11.49
C LEU A 57 3.36 -3.79 10.63
N LEU A 58 3.48 -3.30 9.39
CA LEU A 58 4.61 -3.59 8.51
C LEU A 58 5.93 -3.10 9.11
N ALA A 59 5.96 -1.86 9.60
CA ALA A 59 7.15 -1.27 10.22
C ALA A 59 7.64 -2.04 11.45
N ASN A 60 6.72 -2.64 12.21
CA ASN A 60 7.04 -3.44 13.40
C ASN A 60 7.37 -4.91 13.08
N GLY A 61 7.36 -5.33 11.81
CA GLY A 61 7.59 -6.73 11.41
C GLY A 61 6.45 -7.68 11.80
N ASN A 62 5.27 -7.14 12.14
CA ASN A 62 4.11 -7.92 12.58
C ASN A 62 3.34 -8.56 11.42
N LEU A 63 3.61 -8.12 10.19
CA LEU A 63 3.13 -8.76 8.97
C LEU A 63 4.22 -9.71 8.49
N LEU A 64 4.04 -10.99 8.84
CA LEU A 64 4.91 -12.10 8.45
C LEU A 64 5.01 -12.18 6.92
N LEU A 65 6.02 -11.54 6.34
CA LEU A 65 6.60 -11.97 5.06
C LEU A 65 7.82 -12.82 5.42
N PRO A 66 7.85 -14.12 5.07
CA PRO A 66 9.01 -14.95 5.36
C PRO A 66 10.23 -14.34 4.69
N HIS A 67 11.26 -14.07 5.50
CA HIS A 67 12.62 -13.90 5.03
C HIS A 67 13.15 -15.24 4.50
#